data_AF-A0A349JWS0-F1
#
_entry.id   AF-A0A349JWS0-F1
#
_cell.length_a   1.000
_cell.length_b   1.000
_cell.length_c   1.000
_cell.angle_alpha   90.00
_cell.angle_beta   90.00
_cell.angle_gamma   90.00
#
_symmetry.space_group_name_H-M   'P 1'
#
loop_
_entity.id
_entity.type
_entity.pdbx_description
1 polymer ?
#
loop_
_entity_poly.entity_id
_entity_poly.type
_entity_poly.pdbx_seq_one_letter_code
_entity_poly.pdbx_strand_id
1 'polypeptide(L)'
;AVQRIWVTTELGAIQAAGGIIMPDALLEPDRNNFQTLTVAVALDPNAADDDEPAGTRDDSATGGRMIVIGDVDFLQEQFLQANPQNLVFTLNAIDWLAQDEALIGIRSKLRTPPVLAFTSEFQRVALKWGNLVGVPLLFILLGLVRVTGRRRRAETRWKGAPA
;
A
#
# COMPACT_ATOMS: atom_id res chain seq x y z
N ALA A 1 15.13 -4.38 31.98
CA ALA A 1 16.15 -3.34 31.71
C ALA A 1 15.74 -2.43 30.54
N VAL A 2 16.23 -1.18 30.53
CA VAL A 2 15.98 -0.18 29.48
C VAL A 2 17.21 -0.09 28.56
N GLN A 3 17.10 -0.54 27.32
CA GLN A 3 18.22 -0.52 26.36
C GLN A 3 17.96 0.51 25.25
N ARG A 4 18.91 1.42 25.03
CA ARG A 4 18.87 2.31 23.87
C ARG A 4 19.23 1.53 22.62
N ILE A 5 18.32 1.50 21.65
CA ILE A 5 18.50 0.73 20.41
C ILE A 5 18.64 1.63 19.19
N TRP A 6 18.26 2.91 19.31
CA TRP A 6 18.53 3.90 18.29
C TRP A 6 18.85 5.26 18.92
N VAL A 7 20.02 5.78 18.58
CA VAL A 7 20.53 7.08 18.99
C VAL A 7 21.04 7.81 17.75
N THR A 8 20.81 9.12 17.69
CA THR A 8 21.38 9.97 16.62
C THR A 8 22.87 10.17 16.84
N THR A 9 23.53 10.80 15.87
CA THR A 9 24.87 11.35 16.06
C THR A 9 24.81 12.61 16.93
N GLU A 10 25.99 13.11 17.32
CA GLU A 10 26.16 14.41 17.99
C GLU A 10 25.65 15.60 17.17
N LEU A 11 25.49 15.43 15.86
CA LEU A 11 24.92 16.42 14.93
C LEU A 11 23.40 16.26 14.75
N GLY A 12 22.74 15.48 15.60
CA GLY A 12 21.28 15.37 15.61
C GLY A 12 20.64 16.69 16.04
N ALA A 13 19.61 17.14 15.33
CA ALA A 13 18.83 18.33 15.66
C ALA A 13 17.33 18.02 15.61
N ILE A 14 16.55 18.75 16.39
CA ILE A 14 15.09 18.70 16.34
C ILE A 14 14.61 19.78 15.39
N GLN A 15 13.73 19.41 14.46
CA GLN A 15 13.07 20.33 13.55
C GLN A 15 11.56 20.32 13.81
N ALA A 16 10.93 21.50 13.73
CA ALA A 16 9.47 21.61 13.84
C ALA A 16 8.81 20.89 12.65
N ALA A 17 7.72 20.17 12.93
CA ALA A 17 6.92 19.51 11.91
C ALA A 17 6.37 20.53 10.89
N GLY A 18 6.26 20.12 9.61
CA GLY A 18 5.76 20.97 8.52
C GLY A 18 6.83 21.78 7.79
N GLY A 19 8.11 21.63 8.13
CA GLY A 19 9.21 22.14 7.31
C GLY A 19 9.35 21.33 6.03
N ILE A 20 9.25 21.97 4.87
CA ILE A 20 9.46 21.29 3.59
C ILE A 20 10.96 21.01 3.43
N ILE A 21 11.33 19.73 3.31
CA ILE A 21 12.70 19.35 2.95
C ILE A 21 12.86 19.51 1.44
N MET A 22 13.30 20.68 1.01
CA MET A 22 13.72 20.90 -0.39
C MET A 22 15.24 20.82 -0.48
N PRO A 23 15.80 20.14 -1.50
CA PRO A 23 17.25 20.03 -1.66
C PRO A 23 17.95 21.39 -1.75
N ASP A 24 17.27 22.41 -2.29
CA ASP A 24 17.82 23.75 -2.50
C ASP A 24 17.43 24.75 -1.38
N ALA A 25 16.54 24.36 -0.47
CA ALA A 25 16.07 25.20 0.63
C ALA A 25 16.04 24.42 1.95
N LEU A 26 17.14 23.71 2.22
CA LEU A 26 17.34 23.10 3.53
C LEU A 26 17.44 24.21 4.57
N LEU A 27 16.59 24.15 5.59
CA LEU A 27 16.68 25.05 6.73
C LEU A 27 18.03 24.83 7.41
N GLU A 28 18.78 25.91 7.63
CA GLU A 28 20.02 25.85 8.38
C GLU A 28 19.72 25.35 9.80
N PRO A 29 20.26 24.20 10.22
CA PRO A 29 19.99 23.69 11.55
C PRO A 29 20.62 24.60 12.60
N ASP A 30 19.85 24.91 13.66
CA ASP A 30 20.36 25.66 14.80
C ASP A 30 21.47 24.86 15.49
N ARG A 31 22.71 25.36 15.38
CA ARG A 31 23.89 24.69 15.93
C ARG A 31 23.86 24.57 17.44
N ASN A 32 23.09 25.41 18.12
CA ASN A 32 22.93 25.34 19.58
C ASN A 32 22.03 24.17 20.00
N ASN A 33 21.31 23.55 19.06
CA ASN A 33 20.40 22.43 19.31
C ASN A 33 21.00 21.07 18.93
N PHE A 34 22.29 21.02 18.58
CA PHE A 34 22.97 19.76 18.28
C PHE A 34 23.18 18.93 19.53
N GLN A 35 22.60 17.73 19.54
CA GLN A 35 22.75 16.79 20.63
C GLN A 35 22.50 15.36 20.17
N THR A 36 23.00 14.40 20.94
CA THR A 36 22.64 12.99 20.78
C THR A 36 21.23 12.75 21.31
N LEU A 37 20.26 12.55 20.43
CA LEU A 37 18.90 12.15 20.79
C LEU A 37 18.77 10.63 20.80
N THR A 38 18.12 10.10 21.84
CA THR A 38 17.65 8.72 21.82
C THR A 38 16.31 8.69 21.08
N VAL A 39 16.29 8.01 19.93
CA VAL A 39 15.09 7.92 19.08
C VAL A 39 14.25 6.70 19.46
N ALA A 40 14.90 5.61 19.88
CA ALA A 40 14.19 4.40 20.28
C ALA A 40 14.87 3.66 21.44
N VAL A 41 14.04 3.07 22.28
CA VAL A 41 14.43 2.33 23.48
C VAL A 41 13.67 1.01 23.50
N ALA A 42 14.39 -0.09 23.71
CA ALA A 42 13.81 -1.39 24.01
C ALA A 42 13.62 -1.51 25.52
N LEU A 43 12.42 -1.90 25.93
CA LEU A 43 12.07 -2.21 27.31
C LEU A 43 11.96 -3.72 27.41
N ASP A 44 12.92 -4.34 28.11
CA ASP A 44 12.80 -5.74 28.48
C ASP A 44 12.23 -5.82 29.90
N PRO A 45 10.99 -6.28 30.08
CA PRO A 45 10.37 -6.39 31.40
C PRO A 45 11.01 -7.50 32.26
N ASN A 46 11.70 -8.48 31.65
CA ASN A 46 12.26 -9.65 32.34
C ASN A 46 13.75 -9.52 32.67
N ALA A 47 14.46 -8.58 32.04
CA ALA A 47 15.89 -8.31 32.34
C ALA A 47 16.13 -7.61 33.70
N ALA A 48 15.22 -7.77 34.68
CA ALA A 48 15.44 -7.42 36.08
C ALA A 48 15.65 -8.68 36.95
N ASP A 49 15.39 -9.87 36.41
CA ASP A 49 15.41 -11.15 37.13
C ASP A 49 16.63 -12.03 36.76
N ASP A 50 17.69 -11.44 36.18
CA ASP A 50 18.84 -12.14 35.58
C ASP A 50 19.80 -12.87 36.57
N ASP A 51 19.41 -13.11 37.82
CA ASP A 51 20.19 -13.88 38.81
C ASP A 51 19.83 -15.38 38.88
N GLU A 52 18.89 -15.89 38.07
CA GLU A 52 18.52 -17.32 38.02
C GLU A 52 19.16 -18.06 36.83
N PRO A 53 19.78 -19.25 37.03
CA PRO A 53 20.51 -19.97 36.00
C PRO A 53 19.57 -20.50 34.91
N ALA A 54 20.07 -20.46 33.67
CA ALA A 54 19.37 -20.80 32.44
C ALA A 54 18.79 -22.24 32.43
N GLY A 55 17.58 -22.40 32.98
CA GLY A 55 16.65 -23.47 32.61
C GLY A 55 16.03 -23.16 31.25
N THR A 56 15.81 -24.20 30.45
CA THR A 56 15.27 -24.20 29.08
C THR A 56 14.14 -23.18 28.91
N ARG A 57 14.50 -21.98 28.40
CA ARG A 57 13.52 -20.96 28.00
C ARG A 57 12.82 -21.50 26.78
N ASP A 58 11.54 -21.81 26.94
CA ASP A 58 10.62 -22.10 25.86
C ASP A 58 10.69 -20.92 24.87
N ASP A 59 11.03 -21.17 23.60
CA ASP A 59 11.20 -20.18 22.52
C ASP A 59 9.88 -19.43 22.15
N SER A 60 8.89 -19.48 23.04
CA SER A 60 7.60 -18.81 22.93
C SER A 60 7.55 -17.44 23.62
N ALA A 61 8.70 -16.94 24.10
CA ALA A 61 8.85 -15.55 24.53
C ALA A 61 8.59 -14.62 23.34
N THR A 62 7.38 -14.06 23.29
CA THR A 62 6.92 -13.19 22.22
C THR A 62 7.80 -11.94 22.22
N GLY A 63 8.81 -11.92 21.36
CA GLY A 63 9.78 -10.83 21.27
C GLY A 63 9.07 -9.49 21.09
N GLY A 64 9.58 -8.44 21.74
CA GLY A 64 9.06 -7.08 21.59
C GLY A 64 9.00 -6.68 20.11
N ARG A 65 7.87 -6.09 19.70
CA ARG A 65 7.60 -5.71 18.31
C ARG A 65 7.91 -4.24 18.10
N MET A 66 8.53 -3.91 16.97
CA MET A 66 8.87 -2.54 16.60
C MET A 66 8.56 -2.29 15.13
N ILE A 67 8.01 -1.11 14.85
CA ILE A 67 7.82 -0.57 13.50
C ILE A 67 8.57 0.75 13.41
N VAL A 68 9.35 0.94 12.34
CA VAL A 68 10.07 2.17 12.03
C VAL A 68 9.50 2.74 10.73
N ILE A 69 9.12 4.01 10.76
CA ILE A 69 8.57 4.74 9.61
C ILE A 69 9.50 5.93 9.35
N GLY A 70 10.00 6.05 8.12
CA GLY A 70 10.99 7.07 7.73
C GLY A 70 10.41 8.41 7.31
N ASP A 71 9.09 8.57 7.38
CA ASP A 71 8.37 9.78 6.99
C ASP A 71 7.32 10.08 8.07
N VAL A 72 7.33 11.30 8.60
CA VAL A 72 6.37 11.76 9.63
C VAL A 72 5.14 12.42 9.02
N ASP A 73 5.22 12.85 7.76
CA ASP A 73 4.18 13.64 7.10
C ASP A 73 3.07 12.75 6.52
N PHE A 74 3.30 11.43 6.39
CA PHE A 74 2.35 10.50 5.78
C PHE A 74 0.98 10.42 6.51
N LEU A 75 0.92 10.86 7.77
CA LEU A 75 -0.30 10.96 8.58
C LEU A 75 -0.91 12.37 8.64
N GLN A 76 -0.29 13.38 8.03
CA GLN A 76 -0.90 14.70 7.94
C GLN A 76 -2.14 14.67 7.04
N GLU A 77 -3.09 15.54 7.33
CA GLU A 77 -4.41 15.56 6.70
C GLU A 77 -4.34 15.58 5.17
N GLN A 78 -3.47 16.42 4.59
CA GLN A 78 -3.29 16.52 3.14
C GLN A 78 -2.84 15.19 2.49
N PHE A 79 -1.99 14.42 3.16
CA PHE A 79 -1.51 13.13 2.66
C PHE A 79 -2.52 12.01 2.90
N LEU A 80 -3.30 12.07 3.99
CA LEU A 80 -4.42 11.16 4.22
C LEU A 80 -5.56 11.36 3.21
N GLN A 81 -5.87 12.61 2.86
CA GLN A 81 -6.87 12.93 1.84
C GLN A 81 -6.46 12.39 0.45
N ALA A 82 -5.19 12.56 0.08
CA ALA A 82 -4.65 12.05 -1.19
C ALA A 82 -4.50 10.52 -1.18
N ASN A 83 -4.11 9.94 -0.05
CA ASN A 83 -3.79 8.52 0.12
C ASN A 83 -4.42 7.97 1.40
N PRO A 84 -5.73 7.63 1.40
CA PRO A 84 -6.41 7.08 2.58
C PRO A 84 -5.84 5.73 3.05
N GLN A 85 -5.03 5.08 2.21
CA GLN A 85 -4.30 3.84 2.54
C GLN A 85 -3.27 4.06 3.65
N ASN A 86 -2.74 5.28 3.83
CA ASN A 86 -1.81 5.60 4.91
C ASN A 86 -2.46 5.39 6.29
N LEU A 87 -3.72 5.81 6.45
CA LEU A 87 -4.49 5.57 7.68
C LEU A 87 -4.71 4.08 7.93
N VAL A 88 -5.04 3.33 6.87
CA VAL A 88 -5.24 1.88 6.97
C VAL A 88 -3.95 1.17 7.41
N PHE A 89 -2.81 1.55 6.83
CA PHE A 89 -1.51 1.04 7.23
C PHE A 89 -1.22 1.32 8.71
N THR A 90 -1.41 2.57 9.16
CA THR A 90 -1.16 2.94 10.57
C THR A 90 -2.03 2.18 11.55
N LEU A 91 -3.32 1.98 11.25
CA LEU A 91 -4.19 1.18 12.10
C LEU A 91 -3.72 -0.27 12.19
N ASN A 92 -3.36 -0.89 11.06
CA ASN A 92 -2.83 -2.25 11.06
C ASN A 92 -1.48 -2.35 11.78
N ALA A 93 -0.64 -1.32 11.69
CA ALA A 93 0.64 -1.24 12.38
C ALA A 93 0.43 -1.19 13.91
N ILE A 94 -0.55 -0.42 14.38
CA ILE A 94 -0.94 -0.37 15.80
C ILE A 94 -1.50 -1.72 16.24
N ASP A 95 -2.42 -2.32 15.47
CA ASP A 95 -2.99 -3.64 15.78
C ASP A 95 -1.88 -4.70 15.92
N TRP A 96 -0.88 -4.67 15.02
CA TRP A 96 0.27 -5.59 15.05
C TRP A 96 1.22 -5.36 16.23
N LEU A 97 1.42 -4.10 16.62
CA LEU A 97 2.19 -3.74 17.81
C LEU A 97 1.44 -4.11 19.10
N ALA A 98 0.10 -4.09 19.07
CA ALA A 98 -0.77 -4.45 20.18
C ALA A 98 -1.04 -5.96 20.30
N GLN A 99 -0.46 -6.77 19.42
CA GLN A 99 -0.66 -8.23 19.38
C GLN A 99 -2.11 -8.64 19.02
N ASP A 100 -2.88 -7.77 18.38
CA ASP A 100 -4.27 -7.98 17.97
C ASP A 100 -4.37 -8.37 16.48
N GLU A 101 -3.59 -9.38 16.08
CA GLU A 101 -3.50 -9.82 14.68
C GLU A 101 -4.81 -10.40 14.12
N ALA A 102 -5.75 -10.79 14.99
CA ALA A 102 -7.01 -11.38 14.60
C ALA A 102 -7.88 -10.40 13.76
N LEU A 103 -7.73 -9.09 13.97
CA LEU A 103 -8.47 -8.04 13.25
C LEU A 103 -7.82 -7.63 11.92
N ILE A 104 -6.49 -7.81 11.77
CA ILE A 104 -5.73 -7.46 10.57
C ILE A 104 -6.17 -8.31 9.36
N GLY A 105 -6.45 -9.59 9.60
CA GLY A 105 -6.88 -10.54 8.55
C GLY A 105 -8.17 -10.13 7.84
N ILE A 106 -9.12 -9.53 8.56
CA ILE A 106 -10.44 -9.15 8.03
C ILE A 106 -10.31 -7.95 7.08
N ARG A 107 -9.50 -6.95 7.42
CA ARG A 107 -9.26 -5.76 6.59
C ARG A 107 -8.46 -6.08 5.32
N SER A 108 -7.55 -7.07 5.40
CA SER A 108 -6.76 -7.55 4.25
C SER A 108 -7.61 -8.14 3.11
N LYS A 109 -8.88 -8.47 3.39
CA LYS A 109 -9.83 -9.02 2.40
C LYS A 109 -10.50 -7.92 1.56
N LEU A 110 -10.50 -6.67 2.02
CA LEU A 110 -10.90 -5.49 1.23
C LEU A 110 -9.69 -4.88 0.51
N ARG A 111 -8.90 -5.70 -0.20
CA ARG A 111 -7.88 -5.14 -1.09
C ARG A 111 -8.58 -4.37 -2.20
N THR A 112 -8.41 -3.04 -2.20
CA THR A 112 -8.62 -2.23 -3.40
C THR A 112 -7.81 -2.89 -4.52
N PRO A 113 -8.44 -3.25 -5.66
CA PRO A 113 -7.71 -3.84 -6.77
C PRO A 113 -6.52 -2.95 -7.12
N PRO A 114 -5.35 -3.53 -7.44
CA PRO A 114 -4.21 -2.74 -7.86
C PRO A 114 -4.65 -1.86 -9.02
N VAL A 115 -4.50 -0.54 -8.85
CA VAL A 115 -4.70 0.40 -9.93
C VAL A 115 -3.75 0.02 -11.05
N LEU A 116 -4.30 -0.24 -12.25
CA LEU A 116 -3.49 -0.54 -13.42
C LEU A 116 -2.54 0.64 -13.63
N ALA A 117 -1.25 0.41 -13.42
CA ALA A 117 -0.20 1.40 -13.67
C ALA A 117 -0.08 1.58 -15.19
N PHE A 118 -0.84 2.53 -15.74
CA PHE A 118 -0.71 2.90 -17.14
C PHE A 118 0.55 3.74 -17.30
N THR A 119 1.47 3.30 -18.16
CA THR A 119 2.74 4.00 -18.41
C THR A 119 2.57 5.28 -19.23
N SER A 120 1.37 5.52 -19.78
CA SER A 120 1.01 6.70 -20.57
C SER A 120 -0.49 7.00 -20.52
N GLU A 121 -0.85 8.28 -20.45
CA GLU A 121 -2.24 8.78 -20.55
C GLU A 121 -2.95 8.30 -21.82
N PHE A 122 -2.22 8.24 -22.95
CA PHE A 122 -2.78 7.73 -24.20
C PHE A 122 -3.22 6.26 -24.07
N GLN A 123 -2.41 5.44 -23.39
CA GLN A 123 -2.69 4.01 -23.23
C GLN A 123 -3.90 3.79 -22.33
N ARG A 124 -4.06 4.59 -21.28
CA ARG A 124 -5.23 4.61 -20.40
C ARG A 124 -6.51 4.95 -21.16
N VAL A 125 -6.47 6.00 -21.97
CA VAL A 125 -7.62 6.45 -22.77
C VAL A 125 -7.97 5.44 -23.85
N ALA A 126 -6.98 4.92 -24.58
CA ALA A 126 -7.18 3.93 -25.63
C ALA A 126 -7.80 2.63 -25.09
N LEU A 127 -7.32 2.13 -23.95
CA LEU A 127 -7.88 0.91 -23.33
C LEU A 127 -9.30 1.14 -22.79
N LYS A 128 -9.55 2.30 -22.17
CA LYS A 128 -10.89 2.66 -21.66
C LYS A 128 -11.91 2.73 -22.80
N TRP A 129 -11.63 3.52 -23.83
CA TRP A 129 -12.56 3.70 -24.96
C TRP A 129 -12.61 2.49 -25.88
N GLY A 130 -11.48 1.79 -26.06
CA GLY A 130 -11.40 0.56 -26.83
C GLY A 130 -12.26 -0.55 -26.23
N ASN A 131 -12.25 -0.72 -24.91
CA ASN A 131 -13.12 -1.72 -24.27
C ASN A 131 -14.59 -1.26 -24.25
N LEU A 132 -14.84 0.01 -23.89
CA LEU A 132 -16.20 0.56 -23.76
C LEU A 132 -16.98 0.53 -25.08
N VAL A 133 -16.32 0.84 -26.20
CA VAL A 133 -16.96 0.90 -27.53
C VAL A 133 -16.68 -0.36 -28.33
N GLY A 134 -15.46 -0.88 -28.28
CA GLY A 134 -15.03 -2.00 -29.13
C GLY A 134 -15.75 -3.31 -28.83
N VAL A 135 -16.01 -3.63 -27.55
CA VAL A 135 -16.73 -4.86 -27.18
C VAL A 135 -18.18 -4.85 -27.68
N PRO A 136 -19.01 -3.82 -27.41
CA PRO A 136 -20.35 -3.73 -27.99
C PRO A 136 -20.35 -3.80 -29.52
N LEU A 137 -19.41 -3.12 -30.16
CA LEU A 137 -19.31 -3.08 -31.63
C LEU A 137 -18.97 -4.46 -32.21
N LEU A 138 -18.08 -5.22 -31.55
CA LEU A 138 -17.78 -6.61 -31.89
C LEU A 138 -19.03 -7.50 -31.86
N PHE A 139 -19.88 -7.37 -30.84
CA PHE A 139 -21.13 -8.12 -30.75
C PHE A 139 -22.12 -7.76 -31.86
N ILE A 140 -22.25 -6.48 -32.18
CA ILE A 140 -23.10 -6.00 -33.30
C ILE A 140 -22.60 -6.59 -34.62
N LEU A 141 -21.29 -6.53 -34.87
CA LEU A 141 -20.68 -7.02 -36.10
C LEU A 141 -20.87 -8.54 -36.25
N LEU A 142 -20.67 -9.29 -35.17
CA LEU A 142 -20.87 -10.74 -35.15
C LEU A 142 -22.34 -11.11 -35.38
N GLY A 143 -23.28 -10.34 -34.80
CA GLY A 143 -24.71 -10.45 -35.07
C GLY A 143 -25.06 -10.23 -36.54
N LEU A 144 -24.53 -9.17 -37.16
CA LEU A 144 -24.70 -8.86 -38.58
C LEU A 144 -24.17 -9.98 -39.49
N VAL A 145 -22.94 -10.45 -39.25
CA VAL A 145 -22.34 -11.56 -40.00
C VAL A 145 -23.20 -12.83 -39.89
N ARG A 146 -23.69 -13.13 -38.69
CA ARG A 146 -24.51 -14.33 -38.46
C ARG A 146 -25.89 -14.25 -39.14
N VAL A 147 -26.55 -13.10 -39.11
CA VAL A 147 -27.86 -12.88 -39.75
C VAL A 147 -27.75 -12.89 -41.28
N THR A 148 -26.75 -12.21 -41.83
CA THR A 148 -26.52 -12.18 -43.29
C THR A 148 -26.12 -13.56 -43.82
N GLY A 149 -25.30 -14.30 -43.07
CA GLY A 149 -24.98 -15.70 -43.38
C GLY A 149 -26.20 -16.62 -43.38
N ARG A 150 -27.21 -16.37 -42.51
CA ARG A 150 -28.48 -17.12 -42.52
C ARG A 150 -29.33 -16.79 -43.74
N ARG A 151 -29.45 -15.51 -44.12
CA ARG A 151 -30.25 -15.07 -45.28
C ARG A 151 -29.73 -15.67 -46.58
N ARG A 152 -28.41 -15.65 -46.78
CA ARG A 152 -27.77 -16.25 -47.97
C ARG A 152 -28.04 -17.75 -48.13
N ARG A 153 -28.17 -18.51 -47.03
CA ARG A 153 -28.51 -19.95 -47.08
C ARG A 153 -30.00 -20.23 -47.29
N ALA A 154 -30.87 -19.28 -46.92
CA ALA A 154 -32.31 -19.41 -47.15
C ALA A 154 -32.67 -19.12 -48.63
N GLU A 155 -32.03 -18.13 -49.24
CA GLU A 155 -32.27 -17.73 -50.62
C GLU A 155 -31.72 -18.76 -51.64
N THR A 156 -30.65 -19.50 -51.32
CA THR A 156 -30.15 -20.58 -52.17
C THR A 156 -31.08 -21.80 -52.22
N ARG A 157 -31.95 -21.99 -51.23
CA ARG A 157 -32.89 -23.13 -51.19
C ARG A 157 -34.12 -22.92 -52.09
N TRP A 158 -34.46 -21.66 -52.41
CA TRP A 158 -35.62 -21.36 -53.27
C TRP A 158 -35.31 -21.40 -54.77
N LYS A 159 -34.04 -21.27 -55.17
CA LYS A 159 -33.61 -21.36 -56.59
C LYS A 159 -33.44 -22.79 -57.10
N GLY A 160 -33.67 -23.80 -56.26
CA GLY A 160 -33.51 -25.22 -56.59
C GLY A 160 -34.80 -26.06 -56.56
N ALA A 161 -35.97 -25.44 -56.41
CA ALA A 161 -37.24 -26.16 -56.49
C ALA A 161 -37.70 -26.25 -57.96
N PRO A 162 -37.69 -27.45 -58.60
CA PRO A 162 -38.26 -27.61 -59.93
C PRO A 162 -39.78 -27.39 -59.89
N ALA A 163 -40.29 -26.72 -60.93
CA ALA A 163 -41.70 -26.39 -61.14
C ALA A 163 -42.57 -27.64 -61.36
#